data_AF-B7HXB7-F1
#
_entry.id   AF-B7HXB7-F1
#
_cell.length_a   1.000
_cell.length_b   1.000
_cell.length_c   1.000
_cell.angle_alpha   90.00
_cell.angle_beta   90.00
_cell.angle_gamma   90.00
#
_symmetry.space_group_name_H-M   'P 1'
#
loop_
_entity.id
_entity.type
_entity.pdbx_description
1 polymer ?
#
loop_
_entity_poly.entity_id
_entity_poly.type
_entity_poly.pdbx_seq_one_letter_code
_entity_poly.pdbx_strand_id
1 'polypeptide(L)'
;MVTQENYKEVYGDMEIKRIDRECYVTLKKYEGILHKCKVGFLFVFILFFIFCFSYKEVQVGPHSFEEVFSWKLIIGALVARIIFSYVSRYLIYIMVESVYKNRIKENQVKKNSDSFTILGVIKASIILILSPDLSAAKFFKNKFHEFVKNNKDKLHEHSNFEGEDLLLKAEGQDSVQGKDLLLKAEGQDSVQGKDLLLKAEGQDSVQGKDLLLKAEGQDSVQGKDLLLKAEGQDSVQGKDPLLKAEGQDSVQGKDPLLKAEGQDSVQGEDPFLKAEGQDSVQGEDPLLKAESKGLCKTRSIDSETKNECGKNYIDKDDLCIQCNDSLKFMTKFHVKFSNWYNLVISIFLAVAVIFIGIHGNYSYPKGIIYTLFILLLLRLVSRTIEIAKAFYDDVVQVGVRIYNKKNEKVYLHDWKNTYIRKPLRISLAIHSLLELVLMFTCAYILTFIMFGNQIGFQDKESEKSFKHEMVTEVKSEQNITKVYIEKESSSSKINDYIVEGKVYEFFVYAVSICFFNISYINYGVPLWNILHVWQVTMSMVLIILCIAAYFGRSDDMYKRESEFFARTLEEVNGQNPTRENKKDSQ
;
A
#
# COMPACT_ATOMS: atom_id res chain seq x y z
N MET A 1 -12.57 -17.58 21.09
CA MET A 1 -11.16 -17.39 21.51
C MET A 1 -10.33 -18.53 20.91
N VAL A 2 -10.08 -18.51 19.59
CA VAL A 2 -9.35 -19.58 18.85
C VAL A 2 -8.29 -18.96 17.91
N THR A 3 -8.01 -17.66 18.05
CA THR A 3 -7.51 -16.85 16.94
C THR A 3 -6.04 -16.45 17.05
N GLN A 4 -5.52 -16.31 18.27
CA GLN A 4 -4.08 -16.19 18.49
C GLN A 4 -3.36 -17.53 18.26
N GLU A 5 -3.99 -18.64 18.65
CA GLU A 5 -3.47 -19.99 18.40
C GLU A 5 -3.38 -20.26 16.89
N ASN A 6 -4.45 -20.02 16.12
CA ASN A 6 -4.43 -20.12 14.66
C ASN A 6 -3.39 -19.17 14.02
N TYR A 7 -3.16 -17.97 14.57
CA TYR A 7 -2.14 -17.08 14.04
C TYR A 7 -0.73 -17.65 14.25
N LYS A 8 -0.43 -18.15 15.47
CA LYS A 8 0.86 -18.77 15.78
C LYS A 8 1.06 -20.06 14.97
N GLU A 9 -0.01 -20.82 14.75
CA GLU A 9 0.02 -22.03 13.92
C GLU A 9 0.32 -21.72 12.44
N VAL A 10 -0.30 -20.66 11.90
CA VAL A 10 -0.15 -20.26 10.49
C VAL A 10 1.18 -19.55 10.25
N TYR A 11 1.50 -18.53 11.04
CA TYR A 11 2.68 -17.67 10.83
C TYR A 11 3.95 -18.19 11.53
N GLY A 12 3.82 -18.99 12.59
CA GLY A 12 4.96 -19.47 13.38
C GLY A 12 5.89 -18.34 13.84
N ASP A 13 7.19 -18.63 13.86
CA ASP A 13 8.27 -17.67 14.11
C ASP A 13 8.87 -17.12 12.80
N MET A 14 8.15 -17.22 11.67
CA MET A 14 8.66 -16.73 10.39
C MET A 14 8.75 -15.20 10.38
N GLU A 15 9.90 -14.64 10.03
CA GLU A 15 10.02 -13.19 9.87
C GLU A 15 9.36 -12.67 8.57
N ILE A 16 9.07 -11.36 8.55
CA ILE A 16 8.73 -10.65 7.31
C ILE A 16 10.03 -10.38 6.55
N LYS A 17 10.00 -10.59 5.24
CA LYS A 17 11.19 -10.55 4.38
C LYS A 17 11.89 -9.18 4.40
N ARG A 18 13.21 -9.20 4.30
CA ARG A 18 14.06 -7.99 4.19
C ARG A 18 13.64 -7.10 3.02
N ILE A 19 13.37 -7.68 1.86
CA ILE A 19 12.91 -6.94 0.67
C ILE A 19 11.61 -6.15 0.95
N ASP A 20 10.67 -6.71 1.71
CA ASP A 20 9.43 -6.02 2.09
C ASP A 20 9.70 -4.87 3.06
N ARG A 21 10.69 -5.01 3.95
CA ARG A 21 11.15 -3.92 4.82
C ARG A 21 11.70 -2.75 4.02
N GLU A 22 12.66 -3.00 3.15
CA GLU A 22 13.33 -1.96 2.35
C GLU A 22 12.35 -1.26 1.39
N CYS A 23 11.44 -2.03 0.76
CA CYS A 23 10.34 -1.49 -0.04
C CYS A 23 9.41 -0.63 0.81
N TYR A 24 9.05 -1.08 2.01
CA TYR A 24 8.20 -0.32 2.93
C TYR A 24 8.83 1.02 3.34
N VAL A 25 10.12 1.03 3.71
CA VAL A 25 10.86 2.26 4.05
C VAL A 25 10.83 3.24 2.87
N THR A 26 11.08 2.76 1.66
CA THR A 26 11.06 3.58 0.44
C THR A 26 9.66 4.15 0.18
N LEU A 27 8.62 3.33 0.25
CA LEU A 27 7.23 3.77 0.08
C LEU A 27 6.78 4.74 1.19
N LYS A 28 7.31 4.60 2.41
CA LYS A 28 7.09 5.56 3.49
C LYS A 28 7.72 6.92 3.23
N LYS A 29 8.90 6.97 2.61
CA LYS A 29 9.50 8.24 2.17
C LYS A 29 8.62 8.92 1.12
N TYR A 30 8.12 8.17 0.13
CA TYR A 30 7.15 8.69 -0.86
C TYR A 30 5.86 9.17 -0.21
N GLU A 31 5.33 8.43 0.76
CA GLU A 31 4.18 8.85 1.56
C GLU A 31 4.41 10.21 2.22
N GLY A 32 5.59 10.44 2.81
CA GLY A 32 5.94 11.72 3.44
C GLY A 32 5.96 12.88 2.44
N ILE A 33 6.50 12.68 1.24
CA ILE A 33 6.52 13.68 0.16
C ILE A 33 5.08 13.99 -0.29
N LEU A 34 4.32 12.95 -0.65
CA LEU A 34 2.93 13.09 -1.10
C LEU A 34 2.04 13.74 -0.04
N HIS A 35 2.29 13.44 1.23
CA HIS A 35 1.57 14.06 2.34
C HIS A 35 1.80 15.59 2.38
N LYS A 36 3.05 16.04 2.25
CA LYS A 36 3.37 17.48 2.20
C LYS A 36 2.70 18.17 1.00
N CYS A 37 2.77 17.56 -0.18
CA CYS A 37 2.09 18.08 -1.38
C CYS A 37 0.57 18.18 -1.17
N LYS A 38 -0.05 17.12 -0.63
CA LYS A 38 -1.49 17.08 -0.32
C LYS A 38 -1.91 18.20 0.63
N VAL A 39 -1.18 18.38 1.74
CA VAL A 39 -1.48 19.44 2.72
C VAL A 39 -1.31 20.82 2.09
N GLY A 40 -0.28 21.02 1.25
CA GLY A 40 -0.10 22.24 0.48
C GLY A 40 -1.31 22.54 -0.44
N PHE A 41 -1.77 21.56 -1.21
CA PHE A 41 -2.97 21.71 -2.05
C PHE A 41 -4.21 22.04 -1.22
N LEU A 42 -4.41 21.38 -0.08
CA LEU A 42 -5.53 21.66 0.81
C LEU A 42 -5.49 23.09 1.37
N PHE A 43 -4.30 23.56 1.76
CA PHE A 43 -4.13 24.92 2.26
C PHE A 43 -4.42 25.97 1.18
N VAL A 44 -3.88 25.79 -0.02
CA VAL A 44 -4.17 26.67 -1.18
C VAL A 44 -5.66 26.66 -1.51
N PHE A 45 -6.29 25.49 -1.47
CA PHE A 45 -7.73 25.37 -1.66
C PHE A 45 -8.53 26.13 -0.60
N ILE A 46 -8.16 26.02 0.68
CA ILE A 46 -8.84 26.75 1.76
C ILE A 46 -8.70 28.26 1.56
N LEU A 47 -7.51 28.75 1.18
CA LEU A 47 -7.32 30.18 0.88
C LEU A 47 -8.15 30.63 -0.32
N PHE A 48 -8.15 29.86 -1.41
CA PHE A 48 -9.00 30.10 -2.58
C PHE A 48 -10.49 30.10 -2.19
N PHE A 49 -10.90 29.14 -1.37
CA PHE A 49 -12.27 29.01 -0.91
C PHE A 49 -12.70 30.21 -0.05
N ILE A 50 -11.85 30.66 0.88
CA ILE A 50 -12.09 31.87 1.70
C ILE A 50 -12.14 33.14 0.82
N PHE A 51 -11.28 33.23 -0.19
CA PHE A 51 -11.33 34.32 -1.15
C PHE A 51 -12.67 34.33 -1.90
N CYS A 52 -13.12 33.17 -2.39
CA CYS A 52 -14.42 32.99 -3.04
C CYS A 52 -15.61 33.15 -2.09
N PHE A 53 -15.42 32.90 -0.79
CA PHE A 53 -16.40 33.08 0.28
C PHE A 53 -16.88 34.53 0.37
N SER A 54 -16.08 35.49 -0.11
CA SER A 54 -16.29 36.88 0.24
C SER A 54 -17.26 37.66 -0.66
N TYR A 55 -17.42 37.44 -1.97
CA TYR A 55 -18.15 38.46 -2.78
C TYR A 55 -18.86 38.06 -4.08
N LYS A 56 -19.01 36.78 -4.47
CA LYS A 56 -19.60 36.48 -5.80
C LYS A 56 -20.81 35.56 -5.74
N GLU A 57 -21.95 36.12 -6.14
CA GLU A 57 -23.21 35.42 -6.39
C GLU A 57 -23.02 34.50 -7.61
N VAL A 58 -23.58 33.30 -7.52
CA VAL A 58 -23.58 32.33 -8.62
C VAL A 58 -24.69 32.74 -9.60
N GLN A 59 -24.34 32.91 -10.87
CA GLN A 59 -25.32 33.33 -11.89
C GLN A 59 -26.19 32.15 -12.35
N VAL A 60 -27.48 32.43 -12.59
CA VAL A 60 -28.45 31.42 -13.01
C VAL A 60 -28.57 31.40 -14.54
N GLY A 61 -28.47 30.22 -15.14
CA GLY A 61 -28.64 30.02 -16.57
C GLY A 61 -29.98 29.35 -16.90
N PRO A 62 -30.67 29.76 -17.99
CA PRO A 62 -31.88 29.08 -18.46
C PRO A 62 -31.48 27.87 -19.32
N HIS A 63 -31.19 26.74 -18.68
CA HIS A 63 -30.82 25.50 -19.38
C HIS A 63 -31.96 24.48 -19.34
N SER A 64 -32.16 23.75 -20.44
CA SER A 64 -33.18 22.71 -20.56
C SER A 64 -32.61 21.33 -20.17
N PHE A 65 -33.41 20.48 -19.53
CA PHE A 65 -32.99 19.12 -19.13
C PHE A 65 -32.53 18.27 -20.33
N GLU A 66 -33.20 18.39 -21.47
CA GLU A 66 -32.91 17.60 -22.68
C GLU A 66 -31.53 17.92 -23.29
N GLU A 67 -31.13 19.20 -23.28
CA GLU A 67 -29.81 19.61 -23.76
C GLU A 67 -28.69 19.07 -22.87
N VAL A 68 -28.93 19.09 -21.56
CA VAL A 68 -27.96 18.66 -20.55
C VAL A 68 -27.68 17.16 -20.67
N PHE A 69 -28.72 16.34 -20.76
CA PHE A 69 -28.62 14.88 -20.77
C PHE A 69 -28.56 14.30 -22.19
N SER A 70 -27.93 15.01 -23.12
CA SER A 70 -27.68 14.48 -24.46
C SER A 70 -26.80 13.23 -24.42
N TRP A 71 -27.24 12.16 -25.07
CA TRP A 71 -26.51 10.88 -25.15
C TRP A 71 -25.05 11.02 -25.60
N LYS A 72 -24.75 11.96 -26.50
CA LYS A 72 -23.37 12.25 -26.96
C LYS A 72 -22.48 12.76 -25.83
N LEU A 73 -22.99 13.67 -25.00
CA LEU A 73 -22.25 14.21 -23.85
C LEU A 73 -22.06 13.13 -22.77
N ILE A 74 -23.09 12.32 -22.52
CA ILE A 74 -23.04 11.23 -21.55
C ILE A 74 -21.98 10.20 -21.94
N ILE A 75 -21.97 9.76 -23.20
CA ILE A 75 -20.98 8.78 -23.68
C ILE A 75 -19.57 9.38 -23.64
N GLY A 76 -19.40 10.63 -24.10
CA GLY A 76 -18.10 11.31 -24.06
C GLY A 76 -17.55 11.44 -22.63
N ALA A 77 -18.39 11.88 -21.70
CA ALA A 77 -18.04 11.98 -20.29
C ALA A 77 -17.72 10.62 -19.66
N LEU A 78 -18.47 9.57 -20.00
CA LEU A 78 -18.21 8.21 -19.52
C LEU A 78 -16.86 7.68 -20.01
N VAL A 79 -16.53 7.85 -21.29
CA VAL A 79 -15.25 7.43 -21.85
C VAL A 79 -14.10 8.19 -21.18
N ALA A 80 -14.21 9.51 -21.08
CA ALA A 80 -13.22 10.35 -20.40
C ALA A 80 -13.03 9.89 -18.94
N ARG A 81 -14.13 9.53 -18.25
CA ARG A 81 -14.10 9.05 -16.87
C ARG A 81 -13.40 7.70 -16.73
N ILE A 82 -13.64 6.77 -17.65
CA ILE A 82 -12.97 5.46 -17.67
C ILE A 82 -11.47 5.66 -17.87
N ILE A 83 -11.07 6.44 -18.89
CA ILE A 83 -9.66 6.72 -19.17
C ILE A 83 -8.98 7.30 -17.94
N PHE A 84 -9.55 8.36 -17.36
CA PHE A 84 -8.98 9.03 -16.20
C PHE A 84 -8.88 8.12 -14.96
N SER A 85 -9.90 7.28 -14.72
CA SER A 85 -9.90 6.29 -13.64
C SER A 85 -8.73 5.30 -13.72
N TYR A 86 -8.47 4.80 -14.93
CA TYR A 86 -7.46 3.78 -15.19
C TYR A 86 -6.06 4.39 -15.24
N VAL A 87 -5.89 5.53 -15.91
CA VAL A 87 -4.59 6.22 -16.00
C VAL A 87 -4.08 6.60 -14.62
N SER A 88 -4.93 7.19 -13.78
CA SER A 88 -4.51 7.58 -12.44
C SER A 88 -4.08 6.41 -11.55
N ARG A 89 -4.87 5.34 -11.51
CA ARG A 89 -4.51 4.13 -10.75
C ARG A 89 -3.32 3.40 -11.36
N TYR A 90 -3.12 3.48 -12.67
CA TYR A 90 -1.93 2.97 -13.34
C TYR A 90 -0.66 3.69 -12.90
N LEU A 91 -0.69 5.02 -12.78
CA LEU A 91 0.45 5.80 -12.28
C LEU A 91 0.83 5.39 -10.84
N ILE A 92 -0.18 5.20 -9.97
CA ILE A 92 0.04 4.73 -8.60
C ILE A 92 0.56 3.28 -8.59
N TYR A 93 0.03 2.43 -9.47
CA TYR A 93 0.49 1.06 -9.65
C TYR A 93 1.98 1.02 -10.04
N ILE A 94 2.38 1.76 -11.09
CA ILE A 94 3.79 1.83 -11.51
C ILE A 94 4.68 2.35 -10.38
N MET A 95 4.24 3.38 -9.66
CA MET A 95 5.00 3.90 -8.53
C MET A 95 5.24 2.84 -7.45
N VAL A 96 4.23 2.03 -7.10
CA VAL A 96 4.38 0.98 -6.08
C VAL A 96 5.17 -0.22 -6.63
N GLU A 97 4.88 -0.65 -7.85
CA GLU A 97 5.52 -1.79 -8.50
C GLU A 97 7.01 -1.52 -8.78
N SER A 98 7.36 -0.32 -9.22
CA SER A 98 8.75 0.07 -9.50
C SER A 98 9.64 -0.04 -8.28
N VAL A 99 9.13 0.25 -7.07
CA VAL A 99 9.90 0.07 -5.82
C VAL A 99 10.29 -1.39 -5.63
N TYR A 100 9.38 -2.32 -5.90
CA TYR A 100 9.67 -3.76 -5.82
C TYR A 100 10.55 -4.25 -6.97
N LYS A 101 10.29 -3.80 -8.20
CA LYS A 101 11.12 -4.14 -9.38
C LYS A 101 12.59 -3.72 -9.21
N ASN A 102 12.81 -2.52 -8.67
CA ASN A 102 14.16 -2.00 -8.43
C ASN A 102 14.93 -2.86 -7.41
N ARG A 103 14.23 -3.50 -6.47
CA ARG A 103 14.86 -4.40 -5.48
C ARG A 103 15.13 -5.80 -6.03
N ILE A 104 14.31 -6.28 -6.94
CA ILE A 104 14.48 -7.59 -7.59
C ILE A 104 15.57 -7.57 -8.70
N LYS A 105 16.23 -6.42 -8.94
CA LYS A 105 17.11 -6.13 -10.10
C LYS A 105 16.35 -6.31 -11.44
N GLU A 106 16.19 -5.21 -12.18
CA GLU A 106 15.32 -5.15 -13.38
C GLU A 106 15.61 -6.23 -14.44
N ASN A 107 16.88 -6.64 -14.58
CA ASN A 107 17.31 -7.68 -15.53
C ASN A 107 16.86 -9.10 -15.18
N GLN A 108 16.52 -9.35 -13.91
CA GLN A 108 16.02 -10.65 -13.48
C GLN A 108 14.50 -10.72 -13.55
N VAL A 109 13.77 -9.60 -13.53
CA VAL A 109 12.29 -9.57 -13.57
C VAL A 109 11.77 -10.23 -14.86
N LYS A 110 10.83 -11.18 -14.75
CA LYS A 110 10.18 -11.73 -15.95
C LYS A 110 9.43 -10.58 -16.62
N LYS A 111 9.81 -10.22 -17.85
CA LYS A 111 9.07 -9.23 -18.65
C LYS A 111 7.62 -9.70 -18.77
N ASN A 112 6.72 -9.05 -18.05
CA ASN A 112 5.31 -9.10 -18.40
C ASN A 112 5.19 -8.40 -19.75
N SER A 113 4.89 -9.15 -20.80
CA SER A 113 4.42 -8.61 -22.09
C SER A 113 3.00 -8.09 -21.93
N ASP A 114 2.78 -7.22 -20.95
CA ASP A 114 1.49 -6.60 -20.73
C ASP A 114 1.40 -5.37 -21.61
N SER A 115 1.01 -5.57 -22.87
CA SER A 115 0.41 -4.47 -23.61
C SER A 115 -0.82 -4.01 -22.82
N PHE A 116 -0.87 -2.73 -22.45
CA PHE A 116 -2.09 -2.10 -21.94
C PHE A 116 -3.11 -2.09 -23.08
N THR A 117 -3.76 -3.22 -23.30
CA THR A 117 -4.83 -3.33 -24.28
C THR A 117 -6.13 -3.03 -23.55
N ILE A 118 -6.64 -1.82 -23.82
CA ILE A 118 -7.98 -1.39 -23.41
C ILE A 118 -9.02 -2.48 -23.78
N LEU A 119 -8.78 -3.27 -24.82
CA LEU A 119 -9.61 -4.39 -25.26
C LEU A 119 -9.71 -5.56 -24.26
N GLY A 120 -8.66 -5.87 -23.49
CA GLY A 120 -8.70 -6.88 -22.42
C GLY A 120 -9.48 -6.42 -21.18
N VAL A 121 -9.64 -5.11 -21.01
CA VAL A 121 -10.47 -4.46 -19.98
C VAL A 121 -11.95 -4.51 -20.36
N ILE A 122 -12.28 -4.64 -21.66
CA ILE A 122 -13.65 -4.67 -22.19
C ILE A 122 -14.16 -6.12 -22.31
N LYS A 123 -14.08 -6.91 -21.24
CA LYS A 123 -15.21 -7.83 -21.00
C LYS A 123 -16.32 -6.93 -20.48
N ALA A 124 -17.35 -6.70 -21.31
CA ALA A 124 -18.52 -5.85 -21.09
C ALA A 124 -19.16 -6.08 -19.71
N SER A 125 -18.51 -5.58 -18.67
CA SER A 125 -18.93 -5.71 -17.30
C SER A 125 -19.80 -4.51 -17.04
N ILE A 126 -21.04 -4.73 -16.63
CA ILE A 126 -21.94 -3.68 -16.12
C ILE A 126 -21.22 -2.77 -15.10
N ILE A 127 -20.27 -3.36 -14.34
CA ILE A 127 -19.40 -2.67 -13.39
C ILE A 127 -18.51 -1.61 -14.05
N LEU A 128 -18.01 -1.79 -15.28
CA LEU A 128 -17.14 -0.80 -15.95
C LEU A 128 -17.92 0.47 -16.31
N ILE A 129 -19.18 0.33 -16.71
CA ILE A 129 -20.06 1.45 -17.05
C ILE A 129 -20.54 2.16 -15.79
N LEU A 130 -20.98 1.40 -14.77
CA LEU A 130 -21.53 1.97 -13.54
C LEU A 130 -20.46 2.48 -12.57
N SER A 131 -19.32 1.80 -12.47
CA SER A 131 -18.23 2.13 -11.54
C SER A 131 -16.84 1.87 -12.14
N PRO A 132 -16.37 2.76 -13.04
CA PRO A 132 -15.00 2.76 -13.52
C PRO A 132 -13.94 2.74 -12.41
N ASP A 133 -14.23 3.33 -11.24
CA ASP A 133 -13.31 3.35 -10.10
C ASP A 133 -13.13 1.98 -9.47
N LEU A 134 -14.24 1.29 -9.17
CA LEU A 134 -14.20 -0.04 -8.59
C LEU A 134 -13.57 -1.03 -9.57
N SER A 135 -13.89 -0.89 -10.86
CA SER A 135 -13.30 -1.72 -11.92
C SER A 135 -11.77 -1.53 -11.98
N ALA A 136 -11.29 -0.29 -12.02
CA ALA A 136 -9.87 0.01 -12.06
C ALA A 136 -9.16 -0.44 -10.77
N ALA A 137 -9.75 -0.22 -9.60
CA ALA A 137 -9.19 -0.68 -8.33
C ALA A 137 -9.00 -2.20 -8.28
N LYS A 138 -9.99 -2.97 -8.75
CA LYS A 138 -9.90 -4.43 -8.84
C LYS A 138 -8.85 -4.88 -9.86
N PHE A 139 -8.79 -4.20 -11.01
CA PHE A 139 -7.82 -4.51 -12.06
C PHE A 139 -6.37 -4.39 -11.56
N PHE A 140 -6.00 -3.27 -10.93
CA PHE A 140 -4.63 -3.08 -10.43
C PHE A 140 -4.32 -3.94 -9.20
N LYS A 141 -5.32 -4.28 -8.37
CA LYS A 141 -5.16 -5.28 -7.31
C LYS A 141 -4.78 -6.65 -7.89
N ASN A 142 -5.42 -7.07 -8.98
CA ASN A 142 -5.08 -8.32 -9.67
C ASN A 142 -3.70 -8.25 -10.33
N LYS A 143 -3.28 -7.08 -10.83
CA LYS A 143 -1.93 -6.90 -11.37
C LYS A 143 -0.84 -7.07 -10.31
N PHE A 144 -1.02 -6.58 -9.09
CA PHE A 144 -0.08 -6.88 -7.99
C PHE A 144 -0.02 -8.37 -7.68
N HIS A 145 -1.17 -9.04 -7.71
CA HIS A 145 -1.24 -10.48 -7.50
C HIS A 145 -0.45 -11.24 -8.58
N GLU A 146 -0.66 -10.91 -9.85
CA GLU A 146 0.09 -11.46 -10.98
C GLU A 146 1.60 -11.18 -10.87
N PHE A 147 1.98 -9.95 -10.51
CA PHE A 147 3.37 -9.57 -10.29
C PHE A 147 4.05 -10.43 -9.21
N VAL A 148 3.41 -10.60 -8.05
CA VAL A 148 3.93 -11.42 -6.95
C VAL A 148 4.03 -12.88 -7.37
N LYS A 149 3.00 -13.42 -8.02
CA LYS A 149 2.97 -14.81 -8.51
C LYS A 149 4.10 -15.10 -9.50
N ASN A 150 4.32 -14.19 -10.46
CA ASN A 150 5.34 -14.35 -11.50
C ASN A 150 6.78 -14.19 -10.98
N ASN A 151 6.96 -13.53 -9.83
CA ASN A 151 8.27 -13.26 -9.25
C ASN A 151 8.43 -13.85 -7.85
N LYS A 152 7.64 -14.87 -7.49
CA LYS A 152 7.67 -15.49 -6.15
C LYS A 152 9.09 -15.93 -5.77
N ASP A 153 9.81 -16.60 -6.68
CA ASP A 153 11.13 -17.15 -6.38
C ASP A 153 12.15 -16.04 -6.07
N LYS A 154 12.11 -14.93 -6.82
CA LYS A 154 12.99 -13.76 -6.63
C LYS A 154 12.62 -12.92 -5.42
N LEU A 155 11.33 -12.91 -5.07
CA LEU A 155 10.85 -12.30 -3.84
C LEU A 155 11.27 -13.09 -2.61
N HIS A 156 11.74 -14.32 -2.77
CA HIS A 156 12.28 -15.22 -1.75
C HIS A 156 13.80 -15.37 -1.82
N GLU A 157 14.44 -14.84 -2.86
CA GLU A 157 15.87 -15.02 -3.08
C GLU A 157 16.64 -14.30 -1.97
N HIS A 158 17.33 -15.10 -1.15
CA HIS A 158 18.41 -14.67 -0.27
C HIS A 158 19.54 -14.07 -1.10
N SER A 159 20.39 -13.30 -0.46
CA SER A 159 21.35 -12.39 -1.10
C SER A 159 22.42 -13.15 -1.89
N ASN A 160 22.12 -13.63 -3.10
CA ASN A 160 23.15 -14.15 -4.00
C ASN A 160 23.98 -12.98 -4.52
N PHE A 161 25.17 -12.81 -3.94
CA PHE A 161 26.12 -11.77 -4.32
C PHE A 161 27.17 -12.37 -5.27
N GLU A 162 27.11 -12.02 -6.55
CA GLU A 162 28.11 -12.37 -7.57
C GLU A 162 28.86 -11.11 -8.06
N GLY A 163 30.20 -11.12 -8.04
CA GLY A 163 31.05 -10.02 -8.53
C GLY A 163 32.54 -10.32 -8.44
N GLU A 164 33.39 -9.63 -9.22
CA GLU A 164 34.84 -9.89 -9.20
C GLU A 164 35.49 -9.42 -7.88
N ASP A 165 35.14 -8.21 -7.42
CA ASP A 165 35.57 -7.63 -6.13
C ASP A 165 34.34 -7.23 -5.30
N LEU A 166 34.15 -7.82 -4.12
CA LEU A 166 33.00 -7.51 -3.26
C LEU A 166 33.43 -7.19 -1.82
N LEU A 167 32.90 -6.07 -1.30
CA LEU A 167 32.95 -5.70 0.11
C LEU A 167 31.53 -5.64 0.67
N LEU A 168 31.14 -6.63 1.46
CA LEU A 168 29.74 -6.85 1.85
C LEU A 168 29.59 -7.24 3.32
N LYS A 169 28.36 -7.04 3.83
CA LYS A 169 27.86 -7.67 5.04
C LYS A 169 26.70 -8.60 4.66
N ALA A 170 26.87 -9.89 4.92
CA ALA A 170 25.87 -10.94 4.79
C ALA A 170 25.26 -11.20 6.18
N GLU A 171 23.94 -11.34 6.23
CA GLU A 171 23.18 -11.58 7.45
C GLU A 171 22.00 -12.50 7.12
N GLY A 172 21.95 -13.70 7.71
CA GLY A 172 20.86 -14.66 7.51
C GLY A 172 21.32 -15.95 6.87
N GLN A 173 20.76 -16.31 5.72
CA GLN A 173 21.17 -17.49 4.96
C GLN A 173 21.62 -17.06 3.57
N ASP A 174 22.86 -16.59 3.43
CA ASP A 174 23.35 -15.96 2.21
C ASP A 174 24.30 -16.87 1.42
N SER A 175 24.46 -16.59 0.12
CA SER A 175 25.45 -17.25 -0.73
C SER A 175 26.22 -16.21 -1.54
N VAL A 176 27.55 -16.21 -1.40
CA VAL A 176 28.44 -15.19 -1.96
C VAL A 176 29.50 -15.83 -2.84
N GLN A 177 29.62 -15.36 -4.09
CA GLN A 177 30.61 -15.83 -5.04
C GLN A 177 31.41 -14.66 -5.65
N GLY A 178 32.75 -14.73 -5.61
CA GLY A 178 33.60 -13.73 -6.25
C GLY A 178 35.06 -14.15 -6.37
N LYS A 179 35.90 -13.33 -7.00
CA LYS A 179 37.35 -13.63 -7.05
C LYS A 179 38.01 -13.17 -5.76
N ASP A 180 37.83 -11.90 -5.41
CA ASP A 180 38.43 -11.28 -4.24
C ASP A 180 37.33 -10.75 -3.31
N LEU A 181 37.19 -11.35 -2.13
CA LEU A 181 36.07 -11.06 -1.21
C LEU A 181 36.56 -10.57 0.14
N LEU A 182 35.95 -9.47 0.62
CA LEU A 182 36.09 -8.99 1.99
C LEU A 182 34.70 -8.92 2.65
N LEU A 183 34.39 -9.88 3.51
CA LEU A 183 33.02 -10.08 4.01
C LEU A 183 32.95 -10.19 5.54
N LYS A 184 31.83 -9.71 6.09
CA LYS A 184 31.32 -10.16 7.39
C LYS A 184 30.03 -10.96 7.15
N ALA A 185 30.05 -12.23 7.50
CA ALA A 185 28.94 -13.18 7.42
C ALA A 185 28.40 -13.44 8.83
N GLU A 186 27.08 -13.44 8.98
CA GLU A 186 26.38 -13.65 10.26
C GLU A 186 25.15 -14.53 9.97
N GLY A 187 25.18 -15.82 10.31
CA GLY A 187 24.05 -16.72 10.11
C GLY A 187 24.42 -18.10 9.58
N GLN A 188 23.93 -18.46 8.40
CA GLN A 188 24.11 -19.76 7.74
C GLN A 188 24.51 -19.52 6.29
N ASP A 189 25.79 -19.18 6.08
CA ASP A 189 26.26 -18.60 4.83
C ASP A 189 27.16 -19.55 4.03
N SER A 190 27.12 -19.43 2.69
CA SER A 190 28.02 -20.16 1.78
C SER A 190 28.87 -19.18 0.98
N VAL A 191 30.19 -19.18 1.18
CA VAL A 191 31.12 -18.25 0.51
C VAL A 191 32.10 -19.00 -0.39
N GLN A 192 32.18 -18.62 -1.67
CA GLN A 192 33.14 -19.18 -2.63
C GLN A 192 33.96 -18.08 -3.31
N GLY A 193 35.28 -18.23 -3.32
CA GLY A 193 36.12 -17.35 -4.15
C GLY A 193 37.59 -17.73 -4.24
N LYS A 194 38.41 -16.88 -4.84
CA LYS A 194 39.83 -17.15 -5.01
C LYS A 194 40.60 -16.70 -3.77
N ASP A 195 40.47 -15.43 -3.40
CA ASP A 195 41.18 -14.79 -2.30
C ASP A 195 40.15 -14.21 -1.32
N LEU A 196 40.03 -14.77 -0.11
CA LEU A 196 38.97 -14.42 0.85
C LEU A 196 39.53 -13.87 2.16
N LEU A 197 38.99 -12.73 2.60
CA LEU A 197 39.22 -12.17 3.93
C LEU A 197 37.88 -12.02 4.68
N LEU A 198 37.63 -12.90 5.65
CA LEU A 198 36.28 -13.15 6.18
C LEU A 198 36.22 -13.07 7.71
N LYS A 199 35.12 -12.53 8.23
CA LYS A 199 34.63 -12.84 9.57
C LYS A 199 33.27 -13.55 9.45
N ALA A 200 33.23 -14.81 9.82
CA ALA A 200 32.08 -15.70 9.81
C ALA A 200 31.59 -15.90 11.26
N GLU A 201 30.28 -15.79 11.48
CA GLU A 201 29.63 -15.98 12.77
C GLU A 201 28.35 -16.81 12.53
N GLY A 202 28.33 -18.10 12.90
CA GLY A 202 27.15 -18.96 12.75
C GLY A 202 27.43 -20.38 12.24
N GLN A 203 26.87 -20.75 11.10
CA GLN A 203 26.99 -22.08 10.49
C GLN A 203 27.37 -21.93 9.02
N ASP A 204 28.66 -21.73 8.76
CA ASP A 204 29.12 -21.23 7.47
C ASP A 204 29.95 -22.27 6.68
N SER A 205 29.88 -22.20 5.35
CA SER A 205 30.67 -23.02 4.43
C SER A 205 31.52 -22.13 3.52
N VAL A 206 32.84 -22.22 3.64
CA VAL A 206 33.79 -21.34 2.93
C VAL A 206 34.74 -22.14 2.04
N GLN A 207 34.81 -21.78 0.76
CA GLN A 207 35.71 -22.43 -0.20
C GLN A 207 36.55 -21.40 -0.98
N GLY A 208 37.89 -21.56 -0.97
CA GLY A 208 38.74 -20.75 -1.84
C GLY A 208 40.19 -21.21 -1.95
N LYS A 209 41.04 -20.44 -2.65
CA LYS A 209 42.47 -20.80 -2.77
C LYS A 209 43.26 -20.27 -1.58
N ASP A 210 43.13 -18.97 -1.32
CA ASP A 210 43.88 -18.25 -0.30
C ASP A 210 42.89 -17.66 0.72
N LEU A 211 42.85 -18.21 1.94
CA LEU A 211 41.83 -17.85 2.95
C LEU A 211 42.47 -17.24 4.21
N LEU A 212 41.99 -16.06 4.60
CA LEU A 212 42.26 -15.44 5.91
C LEU A 212 40.93 -15.23 6.64
N LEU A 213 40.62 -16.09 7.61
CA LEU A 213 39.27 -16.16 8.17
C LEU A 213 39.28 -16.19 9.71
N LYS A 214 38.28 -15.52 10.29
CA LYS A 214 37.84 -15.69 11.68
C LYS A 214 36.46 -16.33 11.68
N ALA A 215 36.35 -17.54 12.20
CA ALA A 215 35.15 -18.35 12.31
C ALA A 215 34.71 -18.38 13.78
N GLU A 216 33.41 -18.21 14.03
CA GLU A 216 32.79 -18.38 15.34
C GLU A 216 31.49 -19.17 15.12
N GLY A 217 31.44 -20.46 15.49
CA GLY A 217 30.24 -21.28 15.36
C GLY A 217 30.47 -22.72 14.88
N GLN A 218 29.85 -23.11 13.77
CA GLN A 218 29.87 -24.46 13.19
C GLN A 218 30.23 -24.38 11.71
N ASP A 219 31.52 -24.30 11.41
CA ASP A 219 31.99 -23.89 10.10
C ASP A 219 32.75 -24.99 9.34
N SER A 220 32.64 -24.97 8.00
CA SER A 220 33.39 -25.86 7.10
C SER A 220 34.22 -25.03 6.14
N VAL A 221 35.55 -25.20 6.17
CA VAL A 221 36.51 -24.40 5.40
C VAL A 221 37.37 -25.29 4.50
N GLN A 222 37.39 -25.01 3.21
CA GLN A 222 38.20 -25.74 2.23
C GLN A 222 39.07 -24.79 1.39
N GLY A 223 40.38 -25.03 1.33
CA GLY A 223 41.26 -24.28 0.44
C GLY A 223 42.69 -24.76 0.34
N LYS A 224 43.57 -24.03 -0.36
CA LYS A 224 44.97 -24.45 -0.50
C LYS A 224 45.83 -23.89 0.62
N ASP A 225 45.82 -22.57 0.76
CA ASP A 225 46.61 -21.81 1.73
C ASP A 225 45.65 -21.18 2.75
N LEU A 226 45.65 -21.70 3.99
CA LEU A 226 44.66 -21.39 5.00
C LEU A 226 45.30 -20.77 6.24
N LEU A 227 44.82 -19.59 6.65
CA LEU A 227 45.20 -18.94 7.91
C LEU A 227 43.95 -18.59 8.71
N LEU A 228 43.70 -19.37 9.77
CA LEU A 228 42.40 -19.43 10.43
C LEU A 228 42.51 -19.15 11.93
N LYS A 229 41.50 -18.45 12.46
CA LYS A 229 41.12 -18.49 13.87
C LYS A 229 39.68 -18.99 13.93
N ALA A 230 39.45 -20.07 14.65
CA ALA A 230 38.14 -20.71 14.69
C ALA A 230 37.75 -20.96 16.15
N GLU A 231 36.50 -20.68 16.50
CA GLU A 231 35.93 -20.91 17.82
C GLU A 231 34.61 -21.66 17.64
N GLY A 232 34.49 -22.90 18.12
CA GLY A 232 33.26 -23.68 18.01
C GLY A 232 33.44 -25.13 17.56
N GLN A 233 32.79 -25.54 16.47
CA GLN A 233 32.85 -26.91 15.93
C GLN A 233 33.16 -26.86 14.44
N ASP A 234 34.45 -26.91 14.08
CA ASP A 234 34.88 -26.56 12.74
C ASP A 234 35.57 -27.72 11.99
N SER A 235 35.45 -27.71 10.66
CA SER A 235 36.09 -28.67 9.77
C SER A 235 36.93 -27.94 8.72
N VAL A 236 38.23 -28.17 8.72
CA VAL A 236 39.21 -27.49 7.88
C VAL A 236 39.94 -28.49 6.99
N GLN A 237 39.90 -28.29 5.67
CA GLN A 237 40.64 -29.09 4.70
C GLN A 237 41.50 -28.21 3.81
N GLY A 238 42.82 -28.43 3.83
CA GLY A 238 43.70 -27.74 2.90
C GLY A 238 45.07 -28.36 2.71
N LYS A 239 45.93 -27.75 1.90
CA LYS A 239 47.26 -28.30 1.65
C LYS A 239 48.15 -28.12 2.87
N ASP A 240 48.29 -26.87 3.33
CA ASP A 240 49.19 -26.50 4.44
C ASP A 240 48.44 -25.56 5.43
N PRO A 241 47.44 -26.05 6.19
CA PRO A 241 46.62 -25.18 7.03
C PRO A 241 47.35 -24.72 8.31
N LEU A 242 47.29 -23.41 8.61
CA LEU A 242 47.64 -22.84 9.90
C LEU A 242 46.38 -22.44 10.67
N LEU A 243 46.09 -23.16 11.75
CA LEU A 243 44.87 -22.95 12.54
C LEU A 243 45.19 -22.66 14.01
N LYS A 244 44.47 -21.69 14.57
CA LYS A 244 44.24 -21.54 16.00
C LYS A 244 42.78 -21.83 16.29
N ALA A 245 42.52 -22.83 17.10
CA ALA A 245 41.18 -23.37 17.29
C ALA A 245 40.81 -23.47 18.78
N GLU A 246 39.57 -23.19 19.13
CA GLU A 246 39.00 -23.42 20.46
C GLU A 246 37.66 -24.14 20.27
N GLY A 247 37.52 -25.39 20.74
CA GLY A 247 36.27 -26.14 20.61
C GLY A 247 36.42 -27.60 20.17
N GLN A 248 35.69 -28.03 19.13
CA GLN A 248 35.79 -29.40 18.59
C GLN A 248 36.10 -29.36 17.09
N ASP A 249 37.37 -29.49 16.75
CA ASP A 249 37.81 -29.18 15.39
C ASP A 249 38.41 -30.40 14.66
N SER A 250 38.28 -30.39 13.33
CA SER A 250 38.87 -31.39 12.45
C SER A 250 39.71 -30.73 11.37
N VAL A 251 40.97 -31.13 11.23
CA VAL A 251 41.93 -30.55 10.28
C VAL A 251 42.55 -31.64 9.43
N GLN A 252 42.48 -31.49 8.10
CA GLN A 252 43.12 -32.39 7.15
C GLN A 252 44.03 -31.61 6.20
N GLY A 253 45.28 -32.04 6.05
CA GLY A 253 46.20 -31.49 5.05
C GLY A 253 47.47 -32.30 4.85
N LYS A 254 48.42 -31.81 4.06
CA LYS A 254 49.76 -32.40 3.94
C LYS A 254 50.58 -32.08 5.19
N ASP A 255 50.76 -30.79 5.49
CA ASP A 255 51.57 -30.32 6.63
C ASP A 255 50.76 -29.40 7.56
N PRO A 256 49.76 -29.92 8.29
CA PRO A 256 48.92 -29.08 9.14
C PRO A 256 49.65 -28.60 10.41
N LEU A 257 49.50 -27.31 10.71
CA LEU A 257 50.01 -26.65 11.92
C LEU A 257 48.83 -26.19 12.78
N LEU A 258 48.56 -26.92 13.87
CA LEU A 258 47.43 -26.66 14.75
C LEU A 258 47.88 -26.24 16.17
N LYS A 259 47.31 -25.15 16.66
CA LYS A 259 47.25 -24.82 18.10
C LYS A 259 45.80 -24.86 18.53
N ALA A 260 45.44 -25.78 19.41
CA ALA A 260 44.03 -25.96 19.75
C ALA A 260 43.78 -26.22 21.23
N GLU A 261 42.59 -25.85 21.69
CA GLU A 261 42.08 -26.15 23.03
C GLU A 261 40.70 -26.81 22.86
N GLY A 262 40.52 -28.05 23.34
CA GLY A 262 39.22 -28.74 23.23
C GLY A 262 39.26 -30.21 22.82
N GLN A 263 38.54 -30.61 21.77
CA GLN A 263 38.51 -31.99 21.26
C GLN A 263 38.81 -32.03 19.77
N ASP A 264 40.07 -32.26 19.41
CA ASP A 264 40.51 -32.02 18.04
C ASP A 264 41.01 -33.27 17.31
N SER A 265 40.93 -33.23 15.99
CA SER A 265 41.45 -34.28 15.12
C SER A 265 42.30 -33.69 13.99
N VAL A 266 43.52 -34.19 13.80
CA VAL A 266 44.44 -33.73 12.74
C VAL A 266 44.93 -34.91 11.90
N GLN A 267 44.86 -34.79 10.58
CA GLN A 267 45.38 -35.79 9.64
C GLN A 267 46.32 -35.13 8.62
N GLY A 268 47.53 -35.68 8.45
CA GLY A 268 48.45 -35.26 7.38
C GLY A 268 49.70 -36.11 7.20
N GLU A 269 50.57 -35.74 6.27
CA GLU A 269 51.90 -36.38 6.07
C GLU A 269 52.79 -36.04 7.28
N ASP A 270 53.01 -34.75 7.58
CA ASP A 270 53.83 -34.27 8.69
C ASP A 270 53.06 -33.28 9.62
N PRO A 271 52.12 -33.75 10.45
CA PRO A 271 51.30 -32.86 11.29
C PRO A 271 52.04 -32.38 12.55
N PHE A 272 51.90 -31.08 12.86
CA PHE A 272 52.36 -30.49 14.12
C PHE A 272 51.16 -30.00 14.96
N LEU A 273 50.98 -30.61 16.13
CA LEU A 273 49.90 -30.26 17.07
C LEU A 273 50.48 -29.79 18.41
N LYS A 274 50.03 -28.61 18.84
CA LYS A 274 50.15 -28.16 20.23
C LYS A 274 48.75 -27.97 20.79
N ALA A 275 48.28 -28.92 21.60
CA ALA A 275 46.90 -28.91 22.06
C ALA A 275 46.74 -29.23 23.55
N GLU A 276 45.65 -28.71 24.12
CA GLU A 276 45.17 -28.98 25.47
C GLU A 276 43.74 -29.54 25.36
N GLY A 277 43.55 -30.84 25.59
CA GLY A 277 42.26 -31.45 25.26
C GLY A 277 42.24 -32.95 25.00
N GLN A 278 41.15 -33.43 24.41
CA GLN A 278 41.02 -34.81 23.91
C GLN A 278 41.30 -34.86 22.41
N ASP A 279 42.58 -35.04 22.06
CA ASP A 279 43.00 -34.88 20.67
C ASP A 279 43.45 -36.18 20.01
N SER A 280 43.38 -36.21 18.68
CA SER A 280 43.87 -37.30 17.85
C SER A 280 44.68 -36.76 16.66
N VAL A 281 45.83 -37.38 16.38
CA VAL A 281 46.69 -37.02 15.23
C VAL A 281 47.07 -38.26 14.46
N GLN A 282 46.96 -38.22 13.13
CA GLN A 282 47.35 -39.31 12.22
C GLN A 282 48.29 -38.77 11.11
N GLY A 283 49.52 -39.29 11.03
CA GLY A 283 50.48 -38.96 9.97
C GLY A 283 51.72 -39.85 9.91
N GLU A 284 52.59 -39.62 8.93
CA GLU A 284 53.83 -40.40 8.72
C GLU A 284 54.92 -40.01 9.72
N ASP A 285 55.05 -38.72 10.10
CA ASP A 285 55.95 -38.23 11.16
C ASP A 285 55.32 -37.14 12.06
N PRO A 286 54.40 -37.50 12.99
CA PRO A 286 53.67 -36.53 13.81
C PRO A 286 54.49 -36.00 15.01
N LEU A 287 54.54 -34.67 15.18
CA LEU A 287 55.09 -34.02 16.37
C LEU A 287 53.97 -33.59 17.34
N LEU A 288 53.88 -34.28 18.48
CA LEU A 288 52.82 -34.09 19.49
C LEU A 288 53.37 -33.61 20.84
N LYS A 289 52.73 -32.61 21.45
CA LYS A 289 52.81 -32.33 22.90
C LYS A 289 51.39 -32.30 23.46
N ALA A 290 50.98 -33.34 24.21
CA ALA A 290 49.65 -33.44 24.79
C ALA A 290 49.63 -34.26 26.11
N GLU A 291 48.69 -33.93 27.01
CA GLU A 291 48.25 -34.74 28.16
C GLU A 291 46.83 -35.29 27.88
N SER A 292 46.47 -36.43 28.49
CA SER A 292 45.70 -37.52 27.86
C SER A 292 44.14 -37.55 27.92
N LYS A 293 43.55 -38.38 27.02
CA LYS A 293 42.37 -39.33 27.10
C LYS A 293 40.96 -38.93 26.59
N GLY A 294 40.61 -39.27 25.33
CA GLY A 294 39.70 -40.38 24.90
C GLY A 294 38.13 -40.25 24.69
N LEU A 295 37.67 -40.42 23.41
CA LEU A 295 36.67 -41.39 22.81
C LEU A 295 35.15 -41.05 22.46
N CYS A 296 34.82 -40.96 21.12
CA CYS A 296 33.63 -41.36 20.24
C CYS A 296 32.13 -40.94 20.50
N LYS A 297 31.15 -40.77 19.55
CA LYS A 297 30.97 -40.97 18.05
C LYS A 297 29.60 -40.40 17.48
N THR A 298 29.60 -39.86 16.24
CA THR A 298 28.60 -39.84 15.09
C THR A 298 27.12 -39.33 15.15
N ARG A 299 26.69 -38.46 14.20
CA ARG A 299 25.93 -38.77 12.92
C ARG A 299 25.45 -37.48 12.19
N SER A 300 25.60 -37.46 10.86
CA SER A 300 25.06 -36.46 9.91
C SER A 300 23.65 -36.80 9.42
N ILE A 301 22.88 -35.78 9.02
CA ILE A 301 21.64 -35.90 8.23
C ILE A 301 21.62 -34.81 7.15
N ASP A 302 21.56 -35.25 5.90
CA ASP A 302 21.30 -34.46 4.71
C ASP A 302 19.88 -33.86 4.73
N SER A 303 19.66 -32.65 4.20
CA SER A 303 18.38 -32.38 3.54
C SER A 303 18.44 -31.29 2.47
N GLU A 304 17.81 -31.66 1.35
CA GLU A 304 17.67 -30.97 0.07
C GLU A 304 16.93 -29.62 0.18
N THR A 305 17.54 -28.53 -0.29
CA THR A 305 16.85 -27.26 -0.51
C THR A 305 16.24 -27.22 -1.91
N LYS A 306 14.96 -27.60 -2.01
CA LYS A 306 14.09 -27.29 -3.15
C LYS A 306 12.85 -26.52 -2.70
N ASN A 307 12.70 -25.31 -3.24
CA ASN A 307 11.50 -24.47 -3.28
C ASN A 307 10.93 -24.01 -1.92
N GLU A 308 11.38 -22.87 -1.41
CA GLU A 308 10.85 -22.22 -0.20
C GLU A 308 9.38 -21.77 -0.29
N CYS A 309 8.75 -21.80 -1.47
CA CYS A 309 7.32 -21.56 -1.63
C CYS A 309 6.48 -22.83 -1.34
N GLY A 310 6.81 -23.58 -0.29
CA GLY A 310 6.21 -24.87 0.08
C GLY A 310 5.86 -25.03 1.58
N LYS A 311 5.62 -23.94 2.31
CA LYS A 311 5.19 -24.01 3.72
C LYS A 311 3.73 -24.44 3.84
N ASN A 312 3.34 -24.95 5.02
CA ASN A 312 2.10 -25.70 5.28
C ASN A 312 0.77 -24.98 4.98
N TYR A 313 0.82 -23.68 4.69
CA TYR A 313 -0.33 -22.81 4.51
C TYR A 313 -0.21 -21.98 3.24
N ILE A 314 -1.29 -21.97 2.47
CA ILE A 314 -1.39 -21.30 1.19
C ILE A 314 -2.67 -20.47 1.18
N ASP A 315 -2.63 -19.30 0.57
CA ASP A 315 -3.86 -18.55 0.34
C ASP A 315 -4.70 -19.17 -0.80
N LYS A 316 -5.90 -18.63 -1.01
CA LYS A 316 -6.83 -19.10 -2.06
C LYS A 316 -6.25 -19.03 -3.49
N ASP A 317 -5.17 -18.29 -3.68
CA ASP A 317 -4.60 -17.93 -4.98
C ASP A 317 -3.22 -18.60 -5.20
N ASP A 318 -2.88 -19.60 -4.38
CA ASP A 318 -1.65 -20.38 -4.41
C ASP A 318 -0.38 -19.61 -3.99
N LEU A 319 -0.52 -18.58 -3.14
CA LEU A 319 0.61 -17.84 -2.57
C LEU A 319 0.93 -18.28 -1.15
N CYS A 320 2.23 -18.37 -0.84
CA CYS A 320 2.70 -18.57 0.53
C CYS A 320 2.45 -17.31 1.38
N ILE A 321 2.55 -17.45 2.70
CA ILE A 321 2.30 -16.37 3.67
C ILE A 321 3.19 -15.14 3.44
N GLN A 322 4.49 -15.34 3.18
CA GLN A 322 5.43 -14.24 2.96
C GLN A 322 5.20 -13.53 1.60
N CYS A 323 4.75 -14.24 0.57
CA CYS A 323 4.30 -13.63 -0.68
C CYS A 323 3.00 -12.81 -0.48
N ASN A 324 2.09 -13.32 0.36
CA ASN A 324 0.89 -12.60 0.76
C ASN A 324 1.24 -11.33 1.55
N ASP A 325 2.31 -11.32 2.36
CA ASP A 325 2.80 -10.09 3.01
C ASP A 325 3.21 -9.02 2.00
N SER A 326 3.99 -9.38 0.97
CA SER A 326 4.34 -8.46 -0.12
C SER A 326 3.09 -7.89 -0.80
N LEU A 327 2.11 -8.76 -1.12
CA LEU A 327 0.84 -8.34 -1.73
C LEU A 327 0.05 -7.37 -0.82
N LYS A 328 0.02 -7.62 0.50
CA LYS A 328 -0.65 -6.75 1.47
C LYS A 328 0.03 -5.38 1.56
N PHE A 329 1.37 -5.31 1.55
CA PHE A 329 2.10 -4.04 1.55
C PHE A 329 1.84 -3.22 0.29
N MET A 330 1.95 -3.83 -0.89
CA MET A 330 1.65 -3.18 -2.17
C MET A 330 0.21 -2.65 -2.19
N THR A 331 -0.75 -3.49 -1.81
CA THR A 331 -2.18 -3.12 -1.78
C THR A 331 -2.44 -1.98 -0.80
N LYS A 332 -1.84 -2.00 0.39
CA LYS A 332 -1.98 -0.94 1.40
C LYS A 332 -1.59 0.43 0.86
N PHE A 333 -0.40 0.54 0.25
CA PHE A 333 0.06 1.83 -0.29
C PHE A 333 -0.74 2.26 -1.50
N HIS A 334 -1.09 1.34 -2.40
CA HIS A 334 -1.95 1.64 -3.55
C HIS A 334 -3.32 2.19 -3.13
N VAL A 335 -4.00 1.55 -2.18
CA VAL A 335 -5.30 2.02 -1.65
C VAL A 335 -5.16 3.40 -1.00
N LYS A 336 -4.13 3.60 -0.18
CA LYS A 336 -3.88 4.87 0.50
C LYS A 336 -3.65 6.02 -0.47
N PHE A 337 -2.76 5.84 -1.45
CA PHE A 337 -2.44 6.86 -2.44
C PHE A 337 -3.60 7.14 -3.40
N SER A 338 -4.35 6.10 -3.79
CA SER A 338 -5.56 6.25 -4.61
C SER A 338 -6.60 7.11 -3.90
N ASN A 339 -6.80 6.89 -2.60
CA ASN A 339 -7.73 7.69 -1.81
C ASN A 339 -7.30 9.16 -1.66
N TRP A 340 -6.01 9.42 -1.48
CA TRP A 340 -5.49 10.80 -1.45
C TRP A 340 -5.63 11.49 -2.80
N TYR A 341 -5.35 10.77 -3.88
CA TYR A 341 -5.52 11.26 -5.24
C TYR A 341 -6.98 11.64 -5.53
N ASN A 342 -7.93 10.79 -5.13
CA ASN A 342 -9.36 11.09 -5.27
C ASN A 342 -9.74 12.43 -4.60
N LEU A 343 -9.32 12.65 -3.35
CA LEU A 343 -9.56 13.91 -2.65
C LEU A 343 -8.95 15.11 -3.38
N VAL A 344 -7.69 14.99 -3.83
CA VAL A 344 -6.99 16.07 -4.56
C VAL A 344 -7.72 16.44 -5.84
N ILE A 345 -8.21 15.46 -6.63
CA ILE A 345 -8.99 15.78 -7.83
C ILE A 345 -10.32 16.43 -7.48
N SER A 346 -11.00 15.99 -6.42
CA SER A 346 -12.26 16.62 -6.00
C SER A 346 -12.05 18.07 -5.60
N ILE A 347 -10.91 18.40 -5.00
CA ILE A 347 -10.48 19.79 -4.76
C ILE A 347 -10.31 20.54 -6.09
N PHE A 348 -9.56 19.98 -7.05
CA PHE A 348 -9.38 20.62 -8.37
C PHE A 348 -10.71 20.83 -9.11
N LEU A 349 -11.61 19.85 -9.07
CA LEU A 349 -12.92 19.93 -9.66
C LEU A 349 -13.77 21.00 -8.97
N ALA A 350 -13.71 21.09 -7.64
CA ALA A 350 -14.40 22.12 -6.88
C ALA A 350 -13.90 23.52 -7.22
N VAL A 351 -12.58 23.71 -7.33
CA VAL A 351 -11.99 24.97 -7.81
C VAL A 351 -12.51 25.31 -9.20
N ALA A 352 -12.54 24.36 -10.13
CA ALA A 352 -13.03 24.58 -11.49
C ALA A 352 -14.52 24.96 -11.53
N VAL A 353 -15.37 24.25 -10.78
CA VAL A 353 -16.81 24.52 -10.71
C VAL A 353 -17.09 25.89 -10.07
N ILE A 354 -16.42 26.20 -8.95
CA ILE A 354 -16.54 27.50 -8.29
C ILE A 354 -16.06 28.60 -9.22
N PHE A 355 -14.91 28.44 -9.87
CA PHE A 355 -14.39 29.43 -10.81
C PHE A 355 -15.35 29.72 -11.96
N ILE A 356 -15.95 28.69 -12.56
CA ILE A 356 -16.94 28.82 -13.64
C ILE A 356 -18.24 29.44 -13.13
N GLY A 357 -18.77 29.00 -11.99
CA GLY A 357 -19.99 29.55 -11.41
C GLY A 357 -19.87 31.04 -11.05
N ILE A 358 -18.66 31.45 -10.67
CA ILE A 358 -18.33 32.82 -10.26
C ILE A 358 -18.02 33.75 -11.44
N HIS A 359 -17.26 33.29 -12.44
CA HIS A 359 -16.83 34.12 -13.58
C HIS A 359 -17.74 33.96 -14.79
N GLY A 360 -18.81 33.18 -14.65
CA GLY A 360 -19.73 32.75 -15.69
C GLY A 360 -20.52 33.87 -16.35
N ASN A 361 -19.89 34.89 -16.93
CA ASN A 361 -20.50 35.62 -18.02
C ASN A 361 -20.95 34.57 -19.06
N TYR A 362 -22.11 34.80 -19.68
CA TYR A 362 -22.75 34.00 -20.75
C TYR A 362 -21.82 33.59 -21.93
N SER A 363 -20.55 33.98 -21.91
CA SER A 363 -19.49 33.69 -22.87
C SER A 363 -18.80 32.33 -22.69
N TYR A 364 -19.03 31.57 -21.62
CA TYR A 364 -18.55 30.18 -21.56
C TYR A 364 -19.46 29.27 -22.42
N PRO A 365 -18.90 28.37 -23.24
CA PRO A 365 -19.72 27.48 -24.04
C PRO A 365 -20.50 26.55 -23.10
N LYS A 366 -21.84 26.61 -23.18
CA LYS A 366 -22.78 25.80 -22.38
C LYS A 366 -22.38 24.32 -22.25
N GLY A 367 -21.73 23.78 -23.29
CA GLY A 367 -21.18 22.42 -23.33
C GLY A 367 -20.15 22.10 -22.24
N ILE A 368 -19.34 23.06 -21.78
CA ILE A 368 -18.37 22.81 -20.68
C ILE A 368 -19.12 22.56 -19.37
N ILE A 369 -20.13 23.38 -19.05
CA ILE A 369 -20.93 23.23 -17.83
C ILE A 369 -21.67 21.89 -17.86
N TYR A 370 -22.29 21.54 -18.99
CA TYR A 370 -22.99 20.26 -19.14
C TYR A 370 -22.04 19.07 -19.00
N THR A 371 -20.86 19.15 -19.60
CA THR A 371 -19.83 18.09 -19.53
C THR A 371 -19.33 17.93 -18.10
N LEU A 372 -19.02 19.03 -17.39
CA LEU A 372 -18.60 19.00 -15.99
C LEU A 372 -19.69 18.43 -15.08
N PHE A 373 -20.94 18.81 -15.30
CA PHE A 373 -22.08 18.29 -14.54
C PHE A 373 -22.22 16.77 -14.71
N ILE A 374 -22.22 16.28 -15.95
CA ILE A 374 -22.30 14.84 -16.20
C ILE A 374 -21.07 14.10 -15.64
N LEU A 375 -19.85 14.64 -15.84
CA LEU A 375 -18.62 14.06 -15.28
C LEU A 375 -18.69 13.94 -13.76
N LEU A 376 -19.21 14.96 -13.08
CA LEU A 376 -19.40 14.97 -11.63
C LEU A 376 -20.43 13.93 -11.19
N LEU A 377 -21.58 13.83 -11.86
CA LEU A 377 -22.60 12.83 -11.55
C LEU A 377 -22.08 11.41 -11.76
N LEU A 378 -21.43 11.13 -12.89
CA LEU A 378 -20.81 9.83 -13.15
C LEU A 378 -19.74 9.48 -12.11
N ARG A 379 -18.95 10.49 -11.69
CA ARG A 379 -17.98 10.32 -10.61
C ARG A 379 -18.66 9.99 -9.28
N LEU A 380 -19.72 10.71 -8.91
CA LEU A 380 -20.49 10.45 -7.69
C LEU A 380 -21.04 9.02 -7.69
N VAL A 381 -21.62 8.54 -8.81
CA VAL A 381 -22.14 7.16 -8.93
C VAL A 381 -21.02 6.15 -8.74
N SER A 382 -19.93 6.31 -9.51
CA SER A 382 -18.80 5.40 -9.48
C SER A 382 -18.16 5.31 -8.09
N ARG A 383 -17.99 6.45 -7.42
CA ARG A 383 -17.42 6.56 -6.08
C ARG A 383 -18.35 6.01 -5.00
N THR A 384 -19.66 6.23 -5.14
CA THR A 384 -20.69 5.64 -4.27
C THR A 384 -20.60 4.11 -4.26
N ILE A 385 -20.49 3.51 -5.45
CA ILE A 385 -20.36 2.05 -5.58
C ILE A 385 -19.05 1.55 -4.97
N GLU A 386 -17.93 2.27 -5.17
CA GLU A 386 -16.63 1.92 -4.58
C GLU A 386 -16.69 1.96 -3.04
N ILE A 387 -17.23 3.03 -2.45
CA ILE A 387 -17.40 3.18 -1.00
C ILE A 387 -18.36 2.13 -0.45
N ALA A 388 -19.50 1.90 -1.10
CA ALA A 388 -20.48 0.89 -0.68
C ALA A 388 -19.88 -0.52 -0.72
N LYS A 389 -19.04 -0.83 -1.72
CA LYS A 389 -18.35 -2.12 -1.78
C LYS A 389 -17.31 -2.26 -0.67
N ALA A 390 -16.56 -1.21 -0.39
CA ALA A 390 -15.63 -1.20 0.74
C ALA A 390 -16.37 -1.38 2.08
N PHE A 391 -17.54 -0.75 2.25
CA PHE A 391 -18.41 -0.95 3.40
C PHE A 391 -18.86 -2.39 3.56
N TYR A 392 -19.36 -2.99 2.47
CA TYR A 392 -19.78 -4.37 2.48
C TYR A 392 -18.64 -5.31 2.86
N ASP A 393 -17.43 -5.10 2.31
CA ASP A 393 -16.27 -5.93 2.59
C ASP A 393 -15.74 -5.77 4.02
N ASP A 394 -15.80 -4.56 4.58
CA ASP A 394 -15.25 -4.29 5.91
C ASP A 394 -16.24 -4.60 7.05
N VAL A 395 -17.56 -4.44 6.82
CA VAL A 395 -18.59 -4.55 7.87
C VAL A 395 -19.44 -5.81 7.73
N VAL A 396 -19.74 -6.24 6.50
CA VAL A 396 -20.70 -7.33 6.26
C VAL A 396 -20.00 -8.66 5.97
N GLN A 397 -18.93 -8.66 5.18
CA GLN A 397 -18.27 -9.89 4.75
C GLN A 397 -17.10 -10.30 5.66
N VAL A 398 -17.13 -11.56 6.11
CA VAL A 398 -16.05 -12.22 6.89
C VAL A 398 -15.21 -13.04 5.91
N GLY A 399 -14.00 -12.59 5.57
CA GLY A 399 -13.45 -12.76 4.23
C GLY A 399 -12.03 -13.33 4.05
N VAL A 400 -11.31 -13.70 5.11
CA VAL A 400 -9.96 -14.25 4.98
C VAL A 400 -9.98 -15.77 5.08
N ARG A 401 -9.58 -16.42 3.99
CA ARG A 401 -9.45 -17.88 3.93
C ARG A 401 -7.99 -18.22 3.66
N ILE A 402 -7.35 -18.83 4.66
CA ILE A 402 -6.08 -19.52 4.48
C ILE A 402 -6.40 -21.02 4.48
N TYR A 403 -5.69 -21.75 3.64
CA TYR A 403 -5.85 -23.19 3.49
C TYR A 403 -4.60 -23.87 4.00
N ASN A 404 -4.75 -24.95 4.75
CA ASN A 404 -3.63 -25.83 5.06
C ASN A 404 -3.34 -26.78 3.88
N LYS A 405 -2.25 -27.55 3.95
CA LYS A 405 -1.90 -28.58 2.94
C LYS A 405 -3.00 -29.63 2.68
N LYS A 406 -3.95 -29.82 3.60
CA LYS A 406 -5.11 -30.71 3.46
C LYS A 406 -6.33 -30.01 2.85
N ASN A 407 -6.18 -28.77 2.41
CA ASN A 407 -7.23 -27.91 1.87
C ASN A 407 -8.34 -27.56 2.90
N GLU A 408 -8.03 -27.67 4.19
CA GLU A 408 -8.93 -27.27 5.27
C GLU A 408 -8.82 -25.76 5.53
N LYS A 409 -9.95 -25.12 5.79
CA LYS A 409 -10.03 -23.67 6.00
C LYS A 409 -9.57 -23.33 7.42
N VAL A 410 -8.51 -22.52 7.52
CA VAL A 410 -8.08 -21.90 8.76
C VAL A 410 -8.51 -20.44 8.77
N TYR A 411 -9.35 -20.08 9.76
CA TYR A 411 -9.80 -18.71 9.94
C TYR A 411 -8.80 -17.95 10.79
N LEU A 412 -8.14 -16.96 10.17
CA LEU A 412 -7.48 -15.89 10.89
C LEU A 412 -8.50 -14.81 11.25
N HIS A 413 -8.20 -13.99 12.25
CA HIS A 413 -8.99 -12.78 12.49
C HIS A 413 -8.95 -11.84 11.28
N ASP A 414 -10.08 -11.70 10.58
CA ASP A 414 -10.23 -10.95 9.32
C ASP A 414 -9.68 -9.54 9.37
N TRP A 415 -10.04 -8.81 10.42
CA TRP A 415 -9.72 -7.40 10.54
C TRP A 415 -8.21 -7.16 10.79
N LYS A 416 -7.46 -8.16 11.24
CA LYS A 416 -5.98 -8.10 11.40
C LYS A 416 -5.21 -8.60 10.18
N ASN A 417 -5.86 -9.23 9.21
CA ASN A 417 -5.16 -9.81 8.06
C ASN A 417 -4.81 -8.78 6.97
N THR A 418 -5.29 -7.55 7.08
CA THR A 418 -4.85 -6.43 6.24
C THR A 418 -3.87 -5.55 7.00
N TYR A 419 -2.82 -5.05 6.33
CA TYR A 419 -1.93 -4.04 6.91
C TYR A 419 -2.59 -2.64 7.01
N ILE A 420 -3.88 -2.53 6.66
CA ILE A 420 -4.72 -1.35 6.86
C ILE A 420 -5.35 -1.40 8.26
N ARG A 421 -4.70 -0.71 9.20
CA ARG A 421 -5.11 -0.61 10.62
C ARG A 421 -6.17 0.45 10.87
N LYS A 422 -6.73 0.46 12.09
CA LYS A 422 -7.80 1.39 12.47
C LYS A 422 -7.50 2.85 12.15
N PRO A 423 -6.32 3.43 12.49
CA PRO A 423 -6.06 4.84 12.19
C PRO A 423 -6.11 5.13 10.69
N LEU A 424 -5.64 4.19 9.86
CA LEU A 424 -5.68 4.32 8.41
C LEU A 424 -7.11 4.16 7.86
N ARG A 425 -7.92 3.24 8.40
CA ARG A 425 -9.34 3.08 7.99
C ARG A 425 -10.17 4.31 8.32
N ILE A 426 -9.99 4.86 9.52
CA ILE A 426 -10.63 6.12 9.93
C ILE A 426 -10.17 7.25 8.99
N SER A 427 -8.86 7.34 8.71
CA SER A 427 -8.35 8.30 7.73
C SER A 427 -8.98 8.11 6.35
N LEU A 428 -9.13 6.87 5.86
CA LEU A 428 -9.74 6.57 4.55
C LEU A 428 -11.19 7.07 4.50
N ALA A 429 -11.98 6.79 5.55
CA ALA A 429 -13.36 7.22 5.67
C ALA A 429 -13.51 8.75 5.76
N ILE A 430 -12.68 9.42 6.57
CA ILE A 430 -12.70 10.89 6.70
C ILE A 430 -12.37 11.58 5.37
N HIS A 431 -11.35 11.11 4.65
CA HIS A 431 -11.02 11.69 3.34
C HIS A 431 -12.13 11.44 2.32
N SER A 432 -12.80 10.29 2.37
CA SER A 432 -13.96 9.98 1.51
C SER A 432 -15.17 10.85 1.86
N LEU A 433 -15.39 11.15 3.14
CA LEU A 433 -16.43 12.07 3.60
C LEU A 433 -16.18 13.49 3.09
N LEU A 434 -14.95 14.00 3.26
CA LEU A 434 -14.56 15.31 2.74
C LEU A 434 -14.72 15.38 1.21
N GLU A 435 -14.35 14.30 0.51
CA GLU A 435 -14.56 14.18 -0.94
C GLU A 435 -16.04 14.30 -1.32
N LEU A 436 -16.93 13.58 -0.62
CA LEU A 436 -18.37 13.64 -0.87
C LEU A 436 -18.94 15.04 -0.60
N VAL A 437 -18.56 15.68 0.51
CA VAL A 437 -18.99 17.05 0.83
C VAL A 437 -18.66 18.00 -0.32
N LEU A 438 -17.41 17.94 -0.82
CA LEU A 438 -16.98 18.78 -1.94
C LEU A 438 -17.74 18.46 -3.23
N MET A 439 -17.89 17.18 -3.57
CA MET A 439 -18.58 16.77 -4.80
C MET A 439 -20.07 17.11 -4.78
N PHE A 440 -20.76 16.93 -3.66
CA PHE A 440 -22.17 17.32 -3.53
C PHE A 440 -22.34 18.84 -3.50
N THR A 441 -21.43 19.59 -2.86
CA THR A 441 -21.41 21.07 -2.97
C THR A 441 -21.36 21.49 -4.44
N CYS A 442 -20.45 20.91 -5.22
CA CYS A 442 -20.35 21.19 -6.65
C CYS A 442 -21.61 20.78 -7.42
N ALA A 443 -22.22 19.65 -7.05
CA ALA A 443 -23.43 19.16 -7.71
C ALA A 443 -24.61 20.09 -7.46
N TYR A 444 -24.75 20.62 -6.24
CA TYR A 444 -25.75 21.63 -5.92
C TYR A 444 -25.49 22.95 -6.64
N ILE A 445 -24.26 23.45 -6.66
CA ILE A 445 -23.89 24.66 -7.40
C ILE A 445 -24.22 24.50 -8.89
N LEU A 446 -23.82 23.41 -9.53
CA LEU A 446 -24.10 23.18 -10.95
C LEU A 446 -25.60 22.99 -11.22
N THR A 447 -26.32 22.28 -10.33
CA THR A 447 -27.77 22.15 -10.43
C THR A 447 -28.46 23.51 -10.33
N PHE A 448 -27.97 24.39 -9.44
CA PHE A 448 -28.46 25.76 -9.30
C PHE A 448 -28.15 26.62 -10.54
N ILE A 449 -26.93 26.58 -11.07
CA ILE A 449 -26.57 27.28 -12.32
C ILE A 449 -27.47 26.84 -13.47
N MET A 450 -27.79 25.55 -13.56
CA MET A 450 -28.49 24.99 -14.72
C MET A 450 -30.01 25.10 -14.62
N PHE A 451 -30.56 24.97 -13.41
CA PHE A 451 -31.99 24.82 -13.18
C PHE A 451 -32.54 25.83 -12.16
N GLY A 452 -31.76 26.80 -11.68
CA GLY A 452 -32.16 27.81 -10.70
C GLY A 452 -33.44 28.56 -11.09
N ASN A 453 -33.59 28.89 -12.37
CA ASN A 453 -34.79 29.54 -12.92
C ASN A 453 -36.06 28.70 -12.77
N GLN A 454 -35.93 27.37 -12.78
CA GLN A 454 -37.04 26.43 -12.57
C GLN A 454 -37.31 26.19 -11.07
N ILE A 455 -36.35 26.53 -10.21
CA ILE A 455 -36.42 26.41 -8.74
C ILE A 455 -37.08 27.65 -8.12
N GLY A 456 -37.31 28.72 -8.90
CA GLY A 456 -37.89 29.98 -8.44
C GLY A 456 -36.86 31.06 -8.09
N PHE A 457 -35.58 30.82 -8.40
CA PHE A 457 -34.54 31.85 -8.34
C PHE A 457 -34.50 32.62 -9.67
N GLN A 458 -34.69 33.94 -9.63
CA GLN A 458 -34.52 34.81 -10.80
C GLN A 458 -33.29 35.69 -10.59
N ASP A 459 -32.56 36.00 -11.66
CA ASP A 459 -31.45 36.96 -11.62
C ASP A 459 -31.98 38.32 -11.12
N LYS A 460 -31.30 38.93 -10.14
CA LYS A 460 -31.65 40.25 -9.57
C LYS A 460 -31.70 41.38 -10.61
N GLU A 461 -31.11 41.21 -11.81
CA GLU A 461 -31.24 42.17 -12.93
C GLU A 461 -32.64 42.16 -13.58
N SER A 462 -33.45 41.13 -13.32
CA SER A 462 -34.81 40.96 -13.87
C SER A 462 -35.94 41.45 -12.95
N GLU A 463 -35.62 42.10 -11.82
CA GLU A 463 -36.61 42.72 -10.91
C GLU A 463 -37.53 43.76 -11.58
N LYS A 464 -37.25 44.19 -12.81
CA LYS A 464 -38.12 45.10 -13.57
C LYS A 464 -39.31 44.46 -14.29
N SER A 465 -39.53 43.15 -14.18
CA SER A 465 -40.57 42.46 -14.95
C SER A 465 -41.42 41.52 -14.10
N PHE A 466 -42.17 42.09 -13.14
CA PHE A 466 -43.22 41.38 -12.42
C PHE A 466 -44.32 40.87 -13.41
N LYS A 467 -44.31 39.58 -13.75
CA LYS A 467 -45.35 38.94 -14.58
C LYS A 467 -46.63 38.78 -13.76
N HIS A 468 -47.51 39.76 -13.86
CA HIS A 468 -48.88 39.67 -13.37
C HIS A 468 -49.74 38.88 -14.39
N GLU A 469 -50.46 37.85 -13.94
CA GLU A 469 -51.44 37.12 -14.77
C GLU A 469 -52.84 37.72 -14.48
N MET A 470 -53.54 38.19 -15.53
CA MET A 470 -54.87 38.79 -15.38
C MET A 470 -55.90 37.69 -15.10
N VAL A 471 -56.52 37.71 -13.92
CA VAL A 471 -57.44 36.64 -13.51
C VAL A 471 -58.89 36.95 -13.90
N THR A 472 -59.30 38.22 -13.84
CA THR A 472 -60.67 38.62 -14.17
C THR A 472 -60.79 40.11 -14.50
N GLU A 473 -61.62 40.43 -15.49
CA GLU A 473 -62.00 41.79 -15.86
C GLU A 473 -63.43 42.04 -15.36
N VAL A 474 -63.60 42.86 -14.31
CA VAL A 474 -64.93 43.21 -13.79
C VAL A 474 -65.35 44.52 -14.43
N LYS A 475 -66.44 44.48 -15.21
CA LYS A 475 -67.05 45.66 -15.83
C LYS A 475 -68.21 46.14 -14.95
N SER A 476 -68.09 47.36 -14.44
CA SER A 476 -69.21 48.15 -13.90
C SER A 476 -69.50 49.29 -14.87
N GLU A 477 -70.74 49.79 -14.91
CA GLU A 477 -71.30 50.70 -15.92
C GLU A 477 -70.50 51.97 -16.23
N GLN A 478 -69.48 52.33 -15.42
CA GLN A 478 -68.58 53.45 -15.74
C GLN A 478 -67.08 53.21 -15.50
N ASN A 479 -66.61 52.01 -15.12
CA ASN A 479 -65.16 51.75 -14.98
C ASN A 479 -64.77 50.27 -15.15
N ILE A 480 -63.64 50.04 -15.80
CA ILE A 480 -63.00 48.72 -15.95
C ILE A 480 -61.91 48.60 -14.88
N THR A 481 -62.08 47.66 -13.94
CA THR A 481 -61.05 47.35 -12.94
C THR A 481 -60.42 46.00 -13.28
N LYS A 482 -59.12 45.99 -13.58
CA LYS A 482 -58.36 44.77 -13.86
C LYS A 482 -57.76 44.25 -12.56
N VAL A 483 -58.15 43.04 -12.16
CA VAL A 483 -57.61 42.39 -10.96
C VAL A 483 -56.46 41.48 -11.37
N TYR A 484 -55.29 41.76 -10.84
CA TYR A 484 -54.09 40.95 -11.02
C TYR A 484 -53.85 40.17 -9.72
N ILE A 485 -53.60 38.86 -9.82
CA ILE A 485 -53.17 38.05 -8.68
C ILE A 485 -51.70 37.71 -8.87
N GLU A 486 -50.92 37.94 -7.83
CA GLU A 486 -49.53 37.50 -7.73
C GLU A 486 -49.49 35.98 -7.64
N LYS A 487 -48.89 35.34 -8.64
CA LYS A 487 -48.71 33.89 -8.64
C LYS A 487 -47.51 33.58 -7.74
N GLU A 488 -47.74 33.34 -6.46
CA GLU A 488 -46.72 32.73 -5.60
C GLU A 488 -46.30 31.40 -6.27
N SER A 489 -45.08 31.37 -6.81
CA SER A 489 -44.47 30.10 -7.20
C SER A 489 -44.38 29.28 -5.93
N SER A 490 -44.79 28.00 -5.98
CA SER A 490 -44.72 27.08 -4.84
C SER A 490 -43.33 27.18 -4.21
N SER A 491 -43.22 27.83 -3.04
CA SER A 491 -41.93 28.22 -2.48
C SER A 491 -41.11 26.97 -2.23
N SER A 492 -40.04 26.78 -3.00
CA SER A 492 -39.14 25.67 -2.74
C SER A 492 -38.50 25.88 -1.37
N LYS A 493 -38.45 24.85 -0.52
CA LYS A 493 -37.70 24.93 0.76
C LYS A 493 -36.20 25.18 0.56
N ILE A 494 -35.69 25.19 -0.67
CA ILE A 494 -34.30 25.54 -0.97
C ILE A 494 -34.05 27.01 -0.60
N ASN A 495 -35.04 27.89 -0.80
CA ASN A 495 -34.92 29.32 -0.51
C ASN A 495 -34.72 29.61 0.99
N ASP A 496 -35.07 28.66 1.87
CA ASP A 496 -34.81 28.78 3.31
C ASP A 496 -33.32 28.62 3.65
N TYR A 497 -32.53 28.01 2.75
CA TYR A 497 -31.11 27.67 2.97
C TYR A 497 -30.14 28.38 2.03
N ILE A 498 -30.58 28.65 0.80
CA ILE A 498 -29.82 29.34 -0.23
C ILE A 498 -30.65 30.57 -0.59
N VAL A 499 -30.24 31.72 -0.10
CA VAL A 499 -31.01 32.97 -0.20
C VAL A 499 -30.40 33.86 -1.27
N GLU A 500 -29.08 34.06 -1.18
CA GLU A 500 -28.35 34.98 -2.05
C GLU A 500 -27.63 34.26 -3.20
N GLY A 501 -27.68 32.93 -3.23
CA GLY A 501 -26.99 32.13 -4.25
C GLY A 501 -25.47 32.22 -4.09
N LYS A 502 -24.98 32.45 -2.88
CA LYS A 502 -23.54 32.56 -2.61
C LYS A 502 -22.92 31.17 -2.47
N VAL A 503 -21.67 31.02 -2.94
CA VAL A 503 -20.95 29.73 -2.93
C VAL A 503 -20.90 29.09 -1.54
N TYR A 504 -20.80 29.87 -0.47
CA TYR A 504 -20.76 29.32 0.88
C TYR A 504 -22.09 28.72 1.32
N GLU A 505 -23.24 29.21 0.84
CA GLU A 505 -24.56 28.70 1.22
C GLU A 505 -24.69 27.23 0.77
N PHE A 506 -24.27 26.93 -0.46
CA PHE A 506 -24.22 25.56 -0.98
C PHE A 506 -23.27 24.66 -0.19
N PHE A 507 -22.12 25.20 0.23
CA PHE A 507 -21.15 24.44 1.01
C PHE A 507 -21.67 24.14 2.43
N VAL A 508 -22.21 25.13 3.13
CA VAL A 508 -22.80 24.96 4.47
C VAL A 508 -24.00 24.01 4.40
N TYR A 509 -24.81 24.11 3.36
CA TYR A 509 -25.90 23.18 3.09
C TYR A 509 -25.39 21.74 2.92
N ALA A 510 -24.38 21.52 2.06
CA ALA A 510 -23.79 20.20 1.86
C ALA A 510 -23.13 19.66 3.14
N VAL A 511 -22.40 20.49 3.90
CA VAL A 511 -21.83 20.11 5.20
C VAL A 511 -22.93 19.69 6.17
N SER A 512 -24.03 20.44 6.24
CA SER A 512 -25.13 20.18 7.15
C SER A 512 -25.78 18.82 6.88
N ILE A 513 -25.99 18.47 5.61
CA ILE A 513 -26.52 17.18 5.20
C ILE A 513 -25.47 16.07 5.43
N CYS A 514 -24.21 16.27 5.04
CA CYS A 514 -23.19 15.23 5.14
C CYS A 514 -22.77 14.90 6.57
N PHE A 515 -22.73 15.86 7.49
CA PHE A 515 -22.28 15.62 8.87
C PHE A 515 -23.43 15.38 9.83
N PHE A 516 -24.49 16.18 9.73
CA PHE A 516 -25.58 16.15 10.71
C PHE A 516 -26.80 15.40 10.21
N ASN A 517 -26.86 15.03 8.91
CA ASN A 517 -28.03 14.42 8.27
C ASN A 517 -29.33 15.20 8.55
N ILE A 518 -29.23 16.51 8.72
CA ILE A 518 -30.40 17.40 8.88
C ILE A 518 -31.06 17.54 7.50
N SER A 519 -32.36 17.27 7.44
CA SER A 519 -33.09 17.12 6.18
C SER A 519 -34.55 17.57 6.31
N TYR A 520 -35.06 18.24 5.28
CA TYR A 520 -36.49 18.36 5.00
C TYR A 520 -36.79 17.83 3.59
N ILE A 521 -37.98 17.27 3.41
CA ILE A 521 -38.42 16.72 2.12
C ILE A 521 -39.35 17.73 1.47
N ASN A 522 -39.15 17.94 0.15
CA ASN A 522 -39.92 18.76 -0.80
C ASN A 522 -39.24 20.07 -1.24
N TYR A 523 -38.31 19.96 -2.20
CA TYR A 523 -37.54 21.06 -2.76
C TYR A 523 -38.02 21.56 -4.15
N GLY A 524 -39.21 21.15 -4.61
CA GLY A 524 -39.77 21.58 -5.91
C GLY A 524 -39.09 21.00 -7.16
N VAL A 525 -37.81 20.62 -7.10
CA VAL A 525 -37.06 20.01 -8.22
C VAL A 525 -36.66 18.55 -7.93
N PRO A 526 -37.07 17.59 -8.80
CA PRO A 526 -36.78 16.17 -8.60
C PRO A 526 -35.27 15.84 -8.48
N LEU A 527 -34.43 16.48 -9.28
CA LEU A 527 -32.99 16.24 -9.26
C LEU A 527 -32.33 16.63 -7.92
N TRP A 528 -32.78 17.73 -7.33
CA TRP A 528 -32.30 18.19 -6.02
C TRP A 528 -32.71 17.22 -4.90
N ASN A 529 -33.95 16.72 -4.95
CA ASN A 529 -34.45 15.68 -4.03
C ASN A 529 -33.59 14.41 -4.14
N ILE A 530 -33.26 13.96 -5.35
CA ILE A 530 -32.42 12.78 -5.59
C ILE A 530 -31.01 12.99 -5.02
N LEU A 531 -30.36 14.13 -5.32
CA LEU A 531 -29.03 14.46 -4.78
C LEU A 531 -29.03 14.47 -3.25
N HIS A 532 -30.05 15.07 -2.64
CA HIS A 532 -30.23 15.09 -1.20
C HIS A 532 -30.34 13.67 -0.60
N VAL A 533 -31.28 12.84 -1.07
CA VAL A 533 -31.46 11.47 -0.53
C VAL A 533 -30.19 10.64 -0.71
N TRP A 534 -29.54 10.79 -1.86
CA TRP A 534 -28.28 10.13 -2.15
C TRP A 534 -27.18 10.54 -1.16
N GLN A 535 -27.01 11.83 -0.91
CA GLN A 535 -26.02 12.34 0.02
C GLN A 535 -26.25 11.85 1.46
N VAL A 536 -27.49 11.90 1.96
CA VAL A 536 -27.85 11.37 3.29
C VAL A 536 -27.50 9.89 3.40
N THR A 537 -27.84 9.10 2.38
CA THR A 537 -27.54 7.66 2.36
C THR A 537 -26.04 7.40 2.45
N MET A 538 -25.23 8.14 1.68
CA MET A 538 -23.79 7.98 1.68
C MET A 538 -23.11 8.48 2.96
N SER A 539 -23.61 9.57 3.54
CA SER A 539 -23.19 10.02 4.86
C SER A 539 -23.40 8.94 5.90
N MET A 540 -24.60 8.34 5.95
CA MET A 540 -24.93 7.28 6.88
C MET A 540 -23.98 6.07 6.74
N VAL A 541 -23.69 5.63 5.51
CA VAL A 541 -22.73 4.54 5.25
C VAL A 541 -21.34 4.87 5.82
N LEU A 542 -20.84 6.10 5.61
CA LEU A 542 -19.52 6.51 6.11
C LEU A 542 -19.48 6.68 7.63
N ILE A 543 -20.56 7.21 8.23
CA ILE A 543 -20.67 7.33 9.69
C ILE A 543 -20.65 5.94 10.32
N ILE A 544 -21.43 4.99 9.79
CA ILE A 544 -21.44 3.61 10.26
C ILE A 544 -20.06 2.98 10.09
N LEU A 545 -19.35 3.25 8.98
CA LEU A 545 -17.98 2.78 8.79
C LEU A 545 -17.02 3.30 9.86
N CYS A 546 -17.08 4.59 10.18
CA CYS A 546 -16.26 5.19 11.24
C CYS A 546 -16.56 4.57 12.60
N ILE A 547 -17.84 4.41 12.92
CA ILE A 547 -18.32 3.80 14.17
C ILE A 547 -17.88 2.33 14.26
N ALA A 548 -18.05 1.55 13.19
CA ALA A 548 -17.63 0.15 13.11
C ALA A 548 -16.11 0.01 13.22
N ALA A 549 -15.34 0.90 12.59
CA ALA A 549 -13.89 0.93 12.70
C ALA A 549 -13.42 1.26 14.14
N TYR A 550 -14.15 2.14 14.83
CA TYR A 550 -13.87 2.50 16.22
C TYR A 550 -14.21 1.36 17.19
N PHE A 551 -15.41 0.79 17.09
CA PHE A 551 -15.90 -0.29 17.96
C PHE A 551 -15.35 -1.68 17.62
N GLY A 552 -14.80 -1.90 16.42
CA GLY A 552 -14.07 -3.13 16.10
C GLY A 552 -12.99 -3.40 17.14
N ARG A 553 -12.80 -4.66 17.56
CA ARG A 553 -11.94 -5.17 18.67
C ARG A 553 -10.52 -4.56 18.79
N SER A 554 -9.76 -4.88 19.84
CA SER A 554 -8.46 -4.25 20.19
C SER A 554 -7.38 -4.29 19.10
N ASP A 555 -6.84 -3.12 18.68
CA ASP A 555 -5.91 -2.90 17.52
C ASP A 555 -4.50 -3.46 17.76
N ASP A 556 -4.40 -4.49 18.60
CA ASP A 556 -3.15 -5.07 19.04
C ASP A 556 -2.51 -5.79 17.85
N MET A 557 -1.27 -5.43 17.59
CA MET A 557 -0.44 -6.09 16.59
C MET A 557 -0.09 -7.48 17.07
N TYR A 558 0.05 -8.43 16.15
CA TYR A 558 0.74 -9.67 16.49
C TYR A 558 2.23 -9.39 16.72
N LYS A 559 2.87 -10.19 17.59
CA LYS A 559 4.28 -10.01 17.97
C LYS A 559 5.22 -9.87 16.77
N ARG A 560 5.09 -10.78 15.79
CA ARG A 560 5.81 -10.75 14.49
C ARG A 560 5.73 -9.40 13.78
N GLU A 561 4.52 -8.85 13.66
CA GLU A 561 4.31 -7.54 13.02
C GLU A 561 4.87 -6.41 13.88
N SER A 562 4.67 -6.49 15.21
CA SER A 562 5.20 -5.52 16.17
C SER A 562 6.71 -5.34 16.01
N GLU A 563 7.44 -6.45 16.01
CA GLU A 563 8.89 -6.48 15.85
C GLU A 563 9.33 -5.99 14.48
N PHE A 564 8.60 -6.33 13.42
CA PHE A 564 8.88 -5.80 12.09
C PHE A 564 8.74 -4.27 12.04
N PHE A 565 7.61 -3.73 12.50
CA PHE A 565 7.37 -2.29 12.43
C PHE A 565 8.27 -1.51 13.39
N ALA A 566 8.62 -2.06 14.55
CA ALA A 566 9.61 -1.45 15.46
C ALA A 566 10.96 -1.28 14.76
N ARG A 567 11.52 -2.37 14.21
CA ARG A 567 12.79 -2.33 13.44
C ARG A 567 12.72 -1.36 12.26
N THR A 568 11.60 -1.36 11.54
CA THR A 568 11.43 -0.51 10.36
C THR A 568 11.28 0.99 10.70
N LEU A 569 10.69 1.32 11.85
CA LEU A 569 10.46 2.71 12.26
C LEU A 569 11.78 3.42 12.60
N GLU A 570 12.75 2.72 13.19
CA GLU A 570 14.10 3.23 13.44
C GLU A 570 14.77 3.67 12.14
N GLU A 571 14.72 2.81 11.11
CA GLU A 571 15.26 3.10 9.77
C GLU A 571 14.53 4.27 9.07
N VAL A 572 13.20 4.36 9.21
CA VAL A 572 12.41 5.46 8.65
C VAL A 572 12.77 6.80 9.29
N ASN A 573 13.03 6.79 10.60
CA ASN A 573 13.38 7.98 11.37
C ASN A 573 14.87 8.36 11.26
N GLY A 574 15.68 7.56 10.56
CA GLY A 574 17.10 7.81 10.38
C GLY A 574 17.95 7.49 11.62
N GLN A 575 17.43 6.70 12.56
CA GLN A 575 18.21 6.17 13.66
C GLN A 575 18.91 4.89 13.18
N ASN A 576 20.24 4.93 13.04
CA ASN A 576 21.02 3.73 12.76
C ASN A 576 20.90 2.76 13.95
N PRO A 577 20.65 1.46 13.74
CA PRO A 577 20.71 0.46 14.79
C PRO A 577 22.17 0.14 15.10
N THR A 578 22.88 1.07 15.71
CA THR A 578 24.18 0.80 16.33
C THR A 578 24.34 1.75 17.51
N ARG A 579 24.46 1.13 18.69
CA ARG A 579 24.70 1.73 20.03
C ARG A 579 23.43 2.07 20.82
N GLU A 580 22.74 1.07 21.35
CA GLU A 580 22.12 1.24 22.68
C GLU A 580 21.94 -0.06 23.48
N ASN A 581 21.88 -1.24 22.85
CA ASN A 581 21.73 -2.51 23.59
C ASN A 581 23.05 -3.17 24.08
N LYS A 582 24.08 -2.40 24.42
CA LYS A 582 25.33 -2.94 25.03
C LYS A 582 25.66 -2.35 26.40
N LYS A 583 24.70 -1.71 27.08
CA LYS A 583 24.95 -1.07 28.39
C LYS A 583 24.23 -1.67 29.60
N ASP A 584 23.33 -2.63 29.42
CA ASP A 584 22.58 -3.22 30.55
C ASP A 584 22.94 -4.69 30.81
N SER A 585 24.21 -5.04 30.64
CA SER A 585 24.79 -6.29 31.13
C SER A 585 26.31 -6.19 31.29
N GLN A 586 26.73 -5.34 32.25
CA GLN A 586 28.00 -5.50 32.96
C GLN A 586 27.76 -5.29 34.45
#